data_AF-A0A550D141-F1
#
_entry.id   AF-A0A550D141-F1
#
_cell.length_a   1.000
_cell.length_b   1.000
_cell.length_c   1.000
_cell.angle_alpha   90.00
_cell.angle_beta   90.00
_cell.angle_gamma   90.00
#
_symmetry.space_group_name_H-M   'P 1'
#
loop_
_entity.id
_entity.type
_entity.pdbx_description
1 polymer ?
#
loop_
_entity_poly.entity_id
_entity_poly.type
_entity_poly.pdbx_seq_one_letter_code
_entity_poly.pdbx_strand_id
1 'polypeptide(L)'
;MQKVLDTWGGSSYFIIKEVNSGKEVVKDWKSKGYGSVVHLTMYGINLINFDINELKFPLLIVVGSEKVEGWYYHNSHYNIAVGNQPHSEVSALAIFLDRIYKGRELYMEFRDAKLKILPQRAGKKVTKIG
;
A
#
# COMPACT_ATOMS: atom_id res chain seq x y z
N MET A 1 11.61 1.80 -10.83
CA MET A 1 10.27 2.42 -10.79
C MET A 1 10.11 3.60 -11.75
N GLN A 2 11.09 4.50 -11.90
CA GLN A 2 10.95 5.70 -12.74
C GLN A 2 10.41 5.41 -14.16
N LYS A 3 10.96 4.39 -14.84
CA LYS A 3 10.47 3.93 -16.15
C LYS A 3 8.97 3.56 -16.17
N VAL A 4 8.44 3.02 -15.07
CA VAL A 4 7.01 2.69 -14.95
C VAL A 4 6.21 3.99 -14.91
N LEU A 5 6.60 4.94 -14.05
CA LEU A 5 5.93 6.25 -13.93
C LEU A 5 5.97 7.03 -15.26
N ASP A 6 7.13 7.06 -15.93
CA ASP A 6 7.30 7.79 -17.19
C ASP A 6 6.49 7.19 -18.36
N THR A 7 6.10 5.92 -18.26
CA THR A 7 5.42 5.17 -19.32
C THR A 7 3.92 5.05 -19.05
N TRP A 8 3.55 4.70 -17.83
CA TRP A 8 2.18 4.37 -17.42
C TRP A 8 1.52 5.47 -16.59
N GLY A 9 2.23 6.59 -16.36
CA GLY A 9 1.75 7.74 -15.61
C GLY A 9 1.82 7.54 -14.10
N GLY A 10 1.31 8.52 -13.37
CA GLY A 10 1.24 8.52 -11.91
C GLY A 10 2.35 9.30 -11.22
N SER A 11 3.13 10.10 -11.97
CA SER A 11 4.31 10.79 -11.42
C SER A 11 3.96 11.85 -10.36
N SER A 12 2.75 12.40 -10.42
CA SER A 12 2.23 13.32 -9.39
C SER A 12 1.61 12.62 -8.17
N TYR A 13 1.37 11.31 -8.25
CA TYR A 13 0.68 10.53 -7.21
C TYR A 13 1.60 9.55 -6.49
N PHE A 14 2.69 9.13 -7.12
CA PHE A 14 3.59 8.11 -6.59
C PHE A 14 5.01 8.65 -6.46
N ILE A 15 5.54 8.62 -5.24
CA ILE A 15 6.90 9.03 -4.92
C ILE A 15 7.65 7.88 -4.26
N ILE A 16 8.94 7.76 -4.57
CA ILE A 16 9.85 6.89 -3.83
C ILE A 16 10.85 7.75 -3.12
N LYS A 17 11.00 7.50 -1.83
CA LYS A 17 11.99 8.12 -0.98
C LYS A 17 12.71 7.03 -0.21
N GLU A 18 14.03 7.06 -0.25
CA GLU A 18 14.84 6.33 0.71
C GLU A 18 14.89 7.11 2.02
N VAL A 19 14.78 6.40 3.14
CA VAL A 19 14.81 7.00 4.47
C VAL A 19 15.84 6.28 5.32
N ASN A 20 16.59 7.03 6.11
CA ASN A 20 17.62 6.46 7.00
C ASN A 20 17.02 5.57 8.11
N SER A 21 15.77 5.83 8.50
CA SER A 21 15.09 5.08 9.56
C SER A 21 13.58 5.11 9.41
N GLY A 22 12.97 3.94 9.18
CA GLY A 22 11.51 3.78 9.19
C GLY A 22 10.89 4.06 10.57
N LYS A 23 11.63 3.81 11.66
CA LYS A 23 11.17 4.11 13.02
C LYS A 23 10.96 5.61 13.22
N GLU A 24 11.86 6.45 12.70
CA GLU A 24 11.70 7.90 12.79
C GLU A 24 10.52 8.40 11.96
N VAL A 25 10.24 7.79 10.79
CA VAL A 25 9.03 8.08 10.00
C VAL A 25 7.76 7.78 10.81
N VAL A 26 7.70 6.62 11.48
CA VAL A 26 6.56 6.25 12.32
C VAL A 26 6.41 7.20 13.52
N LYS A 27 7.51 7.55 14.19
CA LYS A 27 7.47 8.51 15.31
C LYS A 27 6.97 9.88 14.89
N ASP A 28 7.48 10.41 13.78
CA ASP A 28 7.09 11.70 13.23
C ASP A 28 5.62 11.71 12.80
N TRP A 29 5.16 10.64 12.16
CA TRP A 29 3.76 10.49 11.76
C TRP A 29 2.80 10.56 12.96
N LYS A 30 3.18 9.88 14.05
CA LYS A 30 2.39 9.85 15.28
C LYS A 30 2.45 11.16 16.04
N SER A 31 3.63 11.76 16.17
CA SER A 31 3.80 13.03 16.91
C SER A 31 3.00 14.16 16.26
N LYS A 32 2.89 14.15 14.93
CA LYS A 32 2.10 15.12 14.17
C LYS A 32 0.62 14.76 14.06
N GLY A 33 0.23 13.57 14.49
CA GLY A 33 -1.17 13.12 14.48
C GLY A 33 -1.77 13.01 13.08
N TYR A 34 -0.97 12.70 12.05
CA TYR A 34 -1.44 12.70 10.66
C TYR A 34 -2.55 11.67 10.39
N GLY A 35 -2.55 10.55 11.12
CA GLY A 35 -3.56 9.52 10.97
C GLY A 35 -3.06 8.17 11.49
N SER A 36 -3.68 7.10 11.02
CA SER A 36 -3.37 5.75 11.49
C SER A 36 -2.05 5.23 10.94
N VAL A 37 -1.37 4.43 11.78
CA VAL A 37 -0.17 3.68 11.44
C VAL A 37 -0.60 2.22 11.50
N VAL A 38 -0.60 1.56 10.36
CA VAL A 38 -1.04 0.18 10.22
C VAL A 38 0.17 -0.67 9.90
N HIS A 39 0.48 -1.61 10.78
CA HIS A 39 1.50 -2.62 10.53
C HIS A 39 0.83 -3.89 10.01
N LEU A 40 1.16 -4.26 8.78
CA LEU A 40 0.69 -5.50 8.19
C LEU A 40 1.63 -6.64 8.61
N THR A 41 1.09 -7.58 9.39
CA THR A 41 1.83 -8.70 9.96
C THR A 41 0.90 -9.90 10.15
N MET A 42 1.38 -11.11 9.84
CA MET A 42 0.62 -12.35 10.05
C MET A 42 0.23 -12.61 11.52
N TYR A 43 0.86 -11.92 12.48
CA TYR A 43 0.54 -12.04 13.90
C TYR A 43 -0.54 -11.05 14.38
N GLY A 44 -1.05 -10.19 13.50
CA GLY A 44 -2.04 -9.16 13.82
C GLY A 44 -3.49 -9.69 13.91
N ILE A 45 -4.42 -8.76 14.18
CA ILE A 45 -5.86 -9.02 14.10
C ILE A 45 -6.21 -9.32 12.66
N ASN A 46 -6.89 -10.44 12.41
CA ASN A 46 -7.29 -10.82 11.06
C ASN A 46 -8.15 -9.73 10.42
N LEU A 47 -7.82 -9.34 9.18
CA LEU A 47 -8.51 -8.30 8.42
C LEU A 47 -10.02 -8.54 8.30
N ILE A 48 -10.49 -9.79 8.31
CA ILE A 48 -11.93 -10.09 8.28
C ILE A 48 -12.66 -9.65 9.56
N ASN A 49 -11.94 -9.58 10.68
CA ASN A 49 -12.45 -9.22 11.99
C ASN A 49 -12.17 -7.75 12.34
N PHE A 50 -11.53 -7.00 11.44
CA PHE A 50 -11.18 -5.60 11.65
C PHE A 50 -12.12 -4.69 10.86
N ASP A 51 -12.75 -3.72 11.53
CA ASP A 51 -13.55 -2.70 10.86
C ASP A 51 -12.63 -1.62 10.28
N ILE A 52 -12.51 -1.59 8.95
CA ILE A 52 -11.71 -0.58 8.24
C ILE A 52 -12.16 0.86 8.49
N ASN A 53 -13.39 1.09 8.96
CA ASN A 53 -13.87 2.43 9.29
C ASN A 53 -13.21 3.00 10.56
N GLU A 54 -12.55 2.17 11.37
CA GLU A 54 -11.75 2.61 12.53
C GLU A 54 -10.44 3.32 12.11
N LEU A 55 -10.05 3.23 10.84
CA LEU A 55 -8.84 3.85 10.32
C LEU A 55 -9.02 5.37 10.13
N LYS A 56 -8.07 6.14 10.64
CA LYS A 56 -7.98 7.60 10.44
C LYS A 56 -7.06 7.87 9.26
N PHE A 57 -7.59 8.47 8.21
CA PHE A 57 -6.79 8.87 7.04
C PHE A 57 -6.11 10.22 7.26
N PRO A 58 -4.93 10.46 6.64
CA PRO A 58 -4.13 9.54 5.82
C PRO A 58 -3.55 8.33 6.59
N LEU A 59 -3.13 7.30 5.86
CA LEU A 59 -2.54 6.08 6.43
C LEU A 59 -1.02 6.03 6.20
N LEU A 60 -0.30 5.61 7.23
CA LEU A 60 1.06 5.07 7.09
C LEU A 60 1.01 3.56 7.23
N ILE A 61 1.30 2.84 6.14
CA ILE A 61 1.29 1.38 6.13
C ILE A 61 2.73 0.88 6.25
N VAL A 62 3.02 0.14 7.31
CA VAL A 62 4.28 -0.54 7.52
C VAL A 62 4.14 -1.97 7.00
N VAL A 63 4.89 -2.27 5.96
CA VAL A 63 5.13 -3.63 5.49
C VAL A 63 6.60 -3.96 5.71
N GLY A 64 6.92 -5.22 5.98
CA GLY A 64 8.30 -5.62 6.15
C GLY A 64 8.58 -6.99 5.56
N SER A 65 9.87 -7.26 5.41
CA SER A 65 10.38 -8.53 4.92
C SER A 65 10.50 -9.54 6.08
N GLU A 66 11.29 -10.60 5.87
CA GLU A 66 11.39 -11.82 6.69
C GLU A 66 11.50 -11.61 8.22
N LYS A 67 12.06 -10.48 8.69
CA LYS A 67 12.14 -10.19 10.14
C LYS A 67 11.91 -8.72 10.47
N VAL A 68 10.65 -8.38 10.76
CA VAL A 68 10.29 -7.06 11.28
C VAL A 68 10.63 -6.95 12.76
N GLU A 69 11.28 -5.85 13.14
CA GLU A 69 11.62 -5.58 14.53
C GLU A 69 10.38 -5.45 15.42
N GLY A 70 10.45 -6.00 16.65
CA GLY A 70 9.39 -5.92 17.65
C GLY A 70 8.89 -4.49 17.94
N TRP A 71 9.75 -3.49 17.71
CA TRP A 71 9.41 -2.07 17.86
C TRP A 71 8.15 -1.66 17.10
N TYR A 72 7.93 -2.16 15.87
CA TYR A 72 6.77 -1.77 15.06
C TYR A 72 5.44 -2.28 15.63
N TYR A 73 5.46 -3.43 16.33
CA TYR A 73 4.26 -3.96 16.99
C TYR A 73 3.75 -3.02 18.08
N HIS A 74 4.67 -2.41 18.83
CA HIS A 74 4.34 -1.50 19.92
C HIS A 74 4.15 -0.05 19.49
N ASN A 75 4.58 0.31 18.28
CA ASN A 75 4.53 1.68 17.78
C ASN A 75 3.49 1.92 16.70
N SER A 76 2.84 0.88 16.18
CA SER A 76 1.71 1.02 15.26
C SER A 76 0.40 1.21 16.01
N HIS A 77 -0.57 1.89 15.40
CA HIS A 77 -1.92 2.01 15.95
C HIS A 77 -2.68 0.69 15.81
N TYR A 78 -2.46 0.00 14.70
CA TYR A 78 -3.09 -1.29 14.41
C TYR A 78 -2.04 -2.28 13.90
N ASN A 79 -2.09 -3.52 14.38
CA ASN A 79 -1.39 -4.66 13.82
C ASN A 79 -2.43 -5.55 13.13
N ILE A 80 -2.41 -5.59 11.80
CA ILE A 80 -3.44 -6.25 10.99
C ILE A 80 -2.84 -7.40 10.19
N ALA A 81 -3.50 -8.54 10.21
CA ALA A 81 -3.12 -9.73 9.46
C ALA A 81 -4.03 -9.92 8.25
N VAL A 82 -3.46 -9.97 7.04
CA VAL A 82 -4.19 -10.35 5.82
C VAL A 82 -4.21 -11.88 5.73
N GLY A 83 -4.88 -12.51 6.69
CA GLY A 83 -4.66 -13.91 7.01
C GLY A 83 -3.47 -14.08 7.97
N ASN A 84 -3.55 -15.09 8.83
CA ASN A 84 -2.54 -15.37 9.86
C ASN A 84 -1.58 -16.50 9.43
N GLN A 85 -1.30 -16.59 8.13
CA GLN A 85 -0.37 -17.55 7.55
C GLN A 85 0.79 -16.79 6.91
N PRO A 86 2.02 -17.33 6.91
CA PRO A 86 3.15 -16.67 6.27
C PRO A 86 2.94 -16.60 4.75
N HIS A 87 2.97 -15.39 4.19
CA HIS A 87 2.91 -15.12 2.75
C HIS A 87 3.57 -13.78 2.42
N SER A 88 3.47 -13.34 1.15
CA SER A 88 4.09 -12.10 0.68
C SER A 88 3.44 -10.84 1.26
N GLU A 89 4.29 -9.90 1.64
CA GLU A 89 4.01 -8.50 1.94
C GLU A 89 3.33 -7.77 0.78
N VAL A 90 3.65 -8.14 -0.47
CA VAL A 90 3.01 -7.58 -1.67
C VAL A 90 1.53 -7.98 -1.71
N SER A 91 1.24 -9.27 -1.44
CA SER A 91 -0.14 -9.77 -1.36
C SER A 91 -0.90 -9.15 -0.19
N ALA A 92 -0.25 -8.99 0.96
CA ALA A 92 -0.83 -8.32 2.12
C ALA A 92 -1.24 -6.88 1.77
N LEU A 93 -0.34 -6.11 1.19
CA LEU A 93 -0.60 -4.73 0.81
C LEU A 93 -1.72 -4.62 -0.23
N ALA A 94 -1.69 -5.45 -1.27
CA ALA A 94 -2.72 -5.44 -2.32
C ALA A 94 -4.12 -5.69 -1.76
N ILE A 95 -4.31 -6.76 -0.97
CA ILE A 95 -5.63 -7.10 -0.39
C ILE A 95 -6.06 -6.05 0.64
N PHE A 96 -5.13 -5.51 1.43
CA PHE A 96 -5.46 -4.45 2.39
C PHE A 96 -5.94 -3.18 1.69
N LEU A 97 -5.28 -2.76 0.61
CA LEU A 97 -5.70 -1.61 -0.19
C LEU A 97 -7.02 -1.89 -0.93
N ASP A 98 -7.23 -3.08 -1.49
CA ASP A 98 -8.51 -3.48 -2.08
C ASP A 98 -9.65 -3.41 -1.06
N ARG A 99 -9.42 -3.82 0.19
CA ARG A 99 -10.44 -3.69 1.25
C ARG A 99 -10.81 -2.23 1.53
N ILE A 100 -9.84 -1.32 1.48
CA ILE A 100 -10.04 0.13 1.67
C ILE A 100 -10.79 0.74 0.48
N TYR A 101 -10.30 0.48 -0.74
CA TYR A 101 -10.79 1.12 -1.96
C TYR A 101 -12.00 0.41 -2.57
N LYS A 102 -12.31 -0.80 -2.13
CA LYS A 102 -13.42 -1.66 -2.56
C LYS A 102 -13.37 -1.90 -4.08
N GLY A 103 -12.18 -2.25 -4.58
CA GLY A 103 -11.90 -2.53 -6.00
C GLY A 103 -11.86 -1.31 -6.91
N ARG A 104 -12.11 -0.08 -6.41
CA ARG A 104 -12.07 1.14 -7.24
C ARG A 104 -10.67 1.46 -7.76
N GLU A 105 -9.64 1.05 -7.03
CA GLU A 105 -8.23 1.21 -7.40
C GLU A 105 -7.89 0.48 -8.72
N LEU A 106 -8.59 -0.61 -9.04
CA LEU A 106 -8.40 -1.37 -10.28
C LEU A 106 -8.85 -0.61 -11.53
N TYR A 107 -9.62 0.47 -11.36
CA TYR A 107 -10.08 1.36 -12.44
C TYR A 107 -9.30 2.67 -12.51
N MET A 108 -8.22 2.82 -11.73
CA MET A 108 -7.41 4.04 -11.76
C MET A 108 -6.73 4.22 -13.11
N GLU A 109 -6.84 5.43 -13.65
CA GLU A 109 -6.15 5.85 -14.86
C GLU A 109 -5.33 7.12 -14.56
N PHE A 110 -4.12 7.18 -15.10
CA PHE A 110 -3.23 8.30 -14.93
C PHE A 110 -3.25 9.20 -16.16
N ARG A 111 -3.54 10.49 -15.96
CA ARG A 111 -3.65 11.47 -17.07
C ARG A 111 -2.33 11.73 -17.77
N ASP A 112 -1.22 11.54 -17.07
CA ASP A 112 0.15 11.68 -17.57
C ASP A 112 0.72 10.38 -18.18
N ALA A 113 -0.10 9.34 -18.31
CA ALA A 113 0.31 8.08 -18.94
C ALA A 113 0.57 8.26 -20.45
N LYS A 114 1.64 7.64 -20.96
CA LYS A 114 1.95 7.59 -22.39
C LYS A 114 1.42 6.34 -23.06
N LEU A 115 1.26 5.25 -22.30
CA LEU A 115 0.73 3.97 -22.74
C LEU A 115 -0.47 3.55 -21.90
N LYS A 116 -1.41 2.85 -22.53
CA LYS A 116 -2.56 2.20 -21.88
C LYS A 116 -2.74 0.78 -22.40
N ILE A 117 -2.99 -0.16 -21.50
CA ILE A 117 -3.38 -1.53 -21.86
C ILE A 117 -4.88 -1.51 -22.19
N LEU A 118 -5.24 -2.08 -23.34
CA LEU A 118 -6.64 -2.33 -23.67
C LEU A 118 -6.97 -3.76 -23.23
N PRO A 119 -7.92 -3.98 -22.30
CA PRO A 119 -8.30 -5.32 -21.87
C PRO A 119 -8.70 -6.19 -23.05
N GLN A 120 -8.18 -7.41 -23.12
CA GLN A 120 -8.47 -8.37 -24.18
C GLN A 120 -8.82 -9.72 -23.53
N ARG A 121 -9.80 -10.42 -24.12
CA ARG A 121 -10.10 -11.81 -23.73
C ARG A 121 -8.90 -12.74 -23.97
N ALA A 122 -8.18 -12.52 -25.06
CA ALA A 122 -6.94 -13.22 -25.40
C ALA A 122 -6.06 -12.28 -26.24
N GLY A 123 -4.74 -12.33 -26.02
CA GLY A 123 -3.76 -11.47 -26.69
C GLY A 123 -3.31 -10.28 -25.83
N LYS A 124 -2.44 -9.44 -26.40
CA LYS A 124 -1.84 -8.28 -25.73
C LYS A 124 -2.00 -7.06 -26.62
N LYS A 125 -2.76 -6.05 -26.17
CA LYS A 125 -2.94 -4.80 -26.90
C LYS A 125 -2.56 -3.61 -26.02
N VAL A 126 -1.63 -2.81 -26.50
CA VAL A 126 -1.17 -1.58 -25.86
C VAL A 126 -1.31 -0.44 -26.86
N THR A 127 -1.87 0.69 -26.43
CA THR A 127 -1.99 1.91 -27.25
C THR A 127 -1.19 3.04 -26.63
N LYS A 128 -0.71 3.95 -27.47
CA LYS A 128 -0.22 5.26 -27.01
C LYS A 128 -1.43 6.14 -26.69
N ILE A 129 -1.33 6.89 -25.60
CA ILE A 129 -2.29 7.90 -25.17
C ILE A 129 -1.45 9.14 -24.83
N GLY A 130 -1.81 10.30 -25.39
CA GLY A 130 -0.97 11.51 -25.37
C GLY A 130 -0.57 11.94 -26.77
#